data_AF-A0A9W8HTQ0-F1
#
_entry.id   AF-A0A9W8HTQ0-F1
#
_cell.length_a   1.000
_cell.length_b   1.000
_cell.length_c   1.000
_cell.angle_alpha   90.00
_cell.angle_beta   90.00
_cell.angle_gamma   90.00
#
_symmetry.space_group_name_H-M   'P 1'
#
loop_
_entity.id
_entity.type
_entity.pdbx_description
1 polymer ?
#
loop_
_entity_poly.entity_id
_entity_poly.type
_entity_poly.pdbx_seq_one_letter_code
_entity_poly.pdbx_strand_id
1 'polypeptide(L)'
;MEDVWKLNGLYRPDVVNARFQRNWQKELRSNKPSLFRATVCTYWKFWALAAMHEILRMIVSFIRLITISRLIGFAATYGTEQGDPIEYGYFYAVVLFVMSIEQNVAYRQRWTHAQSVKTLVRTSYMTAIYQKLLALSNDARQKYDLGSVVTHMSIDSENVTTFFEEDSQDMWSDPIHIVISLFMLYRLLGWSALAGVVVMLACTPIMSRIGQIIGARSKLLMSYRDQRMGIMNEVITGIRVVKMYAWELPFIQRINNVRIKLELDIIGKNNVLSAILHSSTALVPLMVLFVTFGTYSLFDNVSR
;
A
#
# COMPACT_ATOMS: atom_id res chain seq x y z
N MET A 1 -5.77 -8.47 30.32
CA MET A 1 -6.83 -8.00 29.40
C MET A 1 -7.77 -6.99 30.07
N GLU A 2 -7.73 -6.81 31.39
CA GLU A 2 -8.62 -5.86 32.10
C GLU A 2 -8.27 -4.38 31.83
N ASP A 3 -7.02 -4.08 31.49
CA ASP A 3 -6.56 -2.71 31.18
C ASP A 3 -6.88 -2.22 29.75
N VAL A 4 -7.59 -3.02 28.95
CA VAL A 4 -7.93 -2.64 27.57
C VAL A 4 -9.28 -1.91 27.57
N TRP A 5 -9.30 -0.74 26.93
CA TRP A 5 -10.49 0.07 26.81
C TRP A 5 -11.59 -0.69 26.07
N LYS A 6 -12.81 -0.63 26.61
CA LYS A 6 -13.96 -1.23 25.94
C LYS A 6 -14.23 -0.51 24.61
N LEU A 7 -14.55 -1.29 23.58
CA LEU A 7 -14.89 -0.76 22.26
C LEU A 7 -16.11 0.16 22.34
N ASN A 8 -16.02 1.29 21.64
CA ASN A 8 -17.15 2.19 21.42
C ASN A 8 -18.29 1.40 20.73
N GLY A 9 -19.55 1.72 21.06
CA GLY A 9 -20.75 1.03 20.57
C GLY A 9 -20.83 0.92 19.05
N LEU A 10 -20.25 1.88 18.32
CA LEU A 10 -20.16 1.87 16.86
C LEU A 10 -19.29 0.75 16.27
N TYR A 11 -18.30 0.27 17.03
CA TYR A 11 -17.34 -0.76 16.62
C TYR A 11 -17.66 -2.13 17.23
N ARG A 12 -18.81 -2.27 17.93
CA ARG A 12 -19.23 -3.56 18.48
C ARG A 12 -19.63 -4.53 17.35
N PRO A 13 -19.16 -5.79 17.37
CA PRO A 13 -19.43 -6.77 16.31
C PRO A 13 -20.92 -6.94 16.00
N ASP A 14 -21.78 -6.92 17.02
CA ASP A 14 -23.23 -7.11 16.85
C ASP A 14 -23.86 -6.01 15.99
N VAL A 15 -23.50 -4.75 16.27
CA VAL A 15 -24.03 -3.57 15.57
C VAL A 15 -23.47 -3.51 14.15
N VAL A 16 -22.18 -3.78 14.01
CA VAL A 16 -21.46 -3.78 12.73
C VAL A 16 -22.03 -4.85 11.80
N ASN A 17 -22.16 -6.08 12.29
CA ASN A 17 -22.70 -7.19 11.52
C ASN A 17 -24.18 -6.98 11.18
N ALA A 18 -25.01 -6.48 12.11
CA ALA A 18 -26.41 -6.18 11.81
C ALA A 18 -26.57 -5.17 10.67
N ARG A 19 -25.72 -4.13 10.64
CA ARG A 19 -25.71 -3.12 9.58
C ARG A 19 -25.29 -3.72 8.24
N PHE A 20 -24.22 -4.52 8.23
CA PHE A 20 -23.73 -5.20 7.04
C PHE A 20 -24.75 -6.21 6.49
N GLN A 21 -25.28 -7.08 7.34
CA GLN A 21 -26.27 -8.10 6.95
C GLN A 21 -27.53 -7.47 6.34
N ARG A 22 -28.01 -6.35 6.89
CA ARG A 22 -29.17 -5.63 6.32
C ARG A 22 -28.94 -5.21 4.87
N ASN A 23 -27.74 -4.73 4.54
CA ASN A 23 -27.39 -4.32 3.18
C ASN A 23 -27.04 -5.53 2.28
N TRP A 24 -26.39 -6.55 2.84
CA TRP A 24 -26.10 -7.79 2.13
C TRP A 24 -27.38 -8.52 1.70
N GLN A 25 -28.39 -8.59 2.56
CA GLN A 25 -29.70 -9.17 2.23
C GLN A 25 -30.44 -8.39 1.14
N LYS A 26 -30.25 -7.07 1.06
CA LYS A 26 -30.78 -6.26 -0.05
C LYS A 26 -30.05 -6.56 -1.35
N GLU A 27 -28.72 -6.67 -1.30
CA GLU A 27 -27.89 -6.95 -2.48
C GLU A 27 -28.13 -8.37 -3.03
N LEU A 28 -28.41 -9.35 -2.16
CA LEU A 28 -28.79 -10.71 -2.57
C LEU A 28 -30.07 -10.78 -3.42
N ARG A 29 -30.94 -9.76 -3.36
CA ARG A 29 -32.13 -9.65 -4.21
C ARG A 29 -31.83 -9.06 -5.59
N SER A 30 -30.62 -8.56 -5.81
CA SER A 30 -30.15 -8.04 -7.09
C SER A 30 -29.78 -9.18 -8.04
N ASN A 31 -29.86 -8.93 -9.34
CA ASN A 31 -29.55 -9.93 -10.39
C ASN A 31 -28.05 -10.33 -10.40
N LYS A 32 -27.16 -9.47 -9.88
CA LYS A 32 -25.72 -9.72 -9.75
C LYS A 32 -25.24 -9.28 -8.36
N PRO A 33 -25.36 -10.12 -7.32
CA PRO A 33 -24.97 -9.74 -5.98
C PRO A 33 -23.46 -9.54 -5.87
N SER A 34 -23.03 -8.40 -5.34
CA SER A 34 -21.63 -8.03 -5.16
C SER A 34 -21.32 -7.73 -3.69
N LEU A 35 -20.37 -8.49 -3.12
CA LEU A 35 -19.90 -8.25 -1.75
C LEU A 35 -19.29 -6.85 -1.62
N PHE A 36 -18.51 -6.43 -2.61
CA PHE A 36 -17.87 -5.11 -2.64
C PHE A 36 -18.91 -3.99 -2.57
N ARG A 37 -20.00 -4.10 -3.34
CA ARG A 37 -21.06 -3.09 -3.35
C ARG A 37 -21.80 -3.02 -2.01
N ALA A 38 -22.10 -4.17 -1.40
CA ALA A 38 -22.72 -4.22 -0.08
C ALA A 38 -21.81 -3.58 0.99
N THR A 39 -20.50 -3.83 0.93
CA THR A 39 -19.51 -3.27 1.85
C THR A 39 -19.40 -1.76 1.70
N VAL A 40 -19.23 -1.26 0.47
CA VAL A 40 -19.17 0.17 0.18
C VAL A 40 -20.45 0.86 0.65
N CYS A 41 -21.63 0.32 0.33
CA CYS A 41 -22.91 0.89 0.77
C CYS A 41 -23.07 0.90 2.30
N THR A 42 -22.44 -0.03 3.02
CA THR A 42 -22.51 -0.11 4.48
C THR A 42 -21.58 0.91 5.16
N TYR A 43 -20.38 1.10 4.62
CA TYR A 43 -19.31 1.90 5.24
C TYR A 43 -19.00 3.21 4.51
N TRP A 44 -19.83 3.61 3.54
CA TRP A 44 -19.60 4.77 2.69
C TRP A 44 -19.32 6.06 3.46
N LYS A 45 -19.92 6.26 4.65
CA LYS A 45 -19.70 7.47 5.45
C LYS A 45 -18.25 7.63 5.90
N PHE A 46 -17.67 6.57 6.47
CA PHE A 46 -16.26 6.58 6.88
C PHE A 46 -15.34 6.65 5.68
N TRP A 47 -15.71 5.99 4.59
CA TRP A 47 -14.96 6.03 3.34
C TRP A 47 -14.98 7.41 2.66
N ALA A 48 -16.12 8.11 2.71
CA ALA A 48 -16.27 9.48 2.22
C ALA A 48 -15.51 10.49 3.10
N LEU A 49 -15.48 10.29 4.41
CA LEU A 49 -14.64 11.09 5.31
C LEU A 49 -13.15 10.90 5.01
N ALA A 50 -12.70 9.67 4.73
CA ALA A 50 -11.33 9.43 4.29
C ALA A 50 -11.03 10.15 2.96
N ALA A 51 -11.94 10.07 1.99
CA ALA A 51 -11.81 10.77 0.71
C ALA A 51 -11.77 12.29 0.88
N MET A 52 -12.57 12.86 1.78
CA MET A 52 -12.56 14.30 2.07
C MET A 52 -11.19 14.78 2.55
N HIS A 53 -10.57 14.06 3.50
CA HIS A 53 -9.23 14.40 4.00
C HIS A 53 -8.15 14.16 2.95
N GLU A 54 -8.37 13.22 2.03
CA GLU A 54 -7.48 13.00 0.90
C GLU A 54 -7.50 14.16 -0.10
N ILE A 55 -8.69 14.67 -0.46
CA ILE A 55 -8.84 15.85 -1.30
C ILE A 55 -8.20 17.07 -0.61
N LEU A 56 -8.43 17.25 0.69
CA LEU A 56 -7.82 18.33 1.46
C LEU A 56 -6.29 18.25 1.45
N ARG A 57 -5.74 17.06 1.69
CA ARG A 57 -4.29 16.78 1.61
C ARG A 57 -3.75 17.12 0.22
N MET A 58 -4.47 16.76 -0.84
CA MET A 58 -4.11 17.07 -2.22
C MET A 58 -4.04 18.59 -2.46
N ILE A 59 -5.09 19.33 -2.12
CA ILE A 59 -5.15 20.78 -2.31
C ILE A 59 -4.03 21.48 -1.53
N VAL A 60 -3.86 21.14 -0.25
CA VAL A 60 -2.82 21.72 0.61
C VAL A 60 -1.42 21.41 0.05
N SER A 61 -1.19 20.20 -0.49
CA SER A 61 0.10 19.83 -1.07
C SER A 61 0.49 20.72 -2.26
N PHE A 62 -0.47 21.07 -3.12
CA PHE A 62 -0.24 21.96 -4.26
C PHE A 62 -0.08 23.42 -3.84
N ILE A 63 -0.89 23.92 -2.90
CA ILE A 63 -0.73 25.26 -2.34
C ILE A 63 0.66 25.42 -1.71
N ARG A 64 1.11 24.41 -0.96
CA ARG A 64 2.45 24.38 -0.37
C ARG A 64 3.54 24.42 -1.46
N LEU A 65 3.38 23.67 -2.55
CA LEU A 65 4.32 23.68 -3.67
C LEU A 65 4.40 25.06 -4.35
N ILE A 66 3.27 25.72 -4.59
CA ILE A 66 3.21 27.08 -5.15
C ILE A 66 3.87 28.08 -4.20
N THR A 67 3.61 27.95 -2.89
CA THR A 67 4.17 28.85 -1.87
C THR A 67 5.70 28.72 -1.80
N ILE A 68 6.25 27.51 -1.90
CA ILE A 68 7.70 27.30 -2.01
C ILE A 68 8.27 28.00 -3.25
N SER A 69 7.62 27.84 -4.41
CA SER A 69 8.06 28.50 -5.64
C SER A 69 8.05 30.03 -5.52
N ARG A 70 7.03 30.61 -4.86
CA ARG A 70 6.96 32.06 -4.59
C ARG A 70 8.02 32.52 -3.60
N LEU A 71 8.30 31.74 -2.56
CA LEU A 71 9.36 32.04 -1.59
C LEU A 71 10.74 32.04 -2.24
N ILE A 72 11.01 31.08 -3.15
CA ILE A 72 12.26 31.05 -3.93
C ILE A 72 12.37 32.29 -4.82
N GLY A 73 11.28 32.67 -5.50
CA GLY A 73 11.24 33.90 -6.30
C GLY A 73 11.54 35.15 -5.47
N PHE A 74 10.89 35.28 -4.31
CA PHE A 74 11.13 36.36 -3.35
C PHE A 74 12.60 36.42 -2.91
N ALA A 75 13.18 35.28 -2.53
CA ALA A 75 14.57 35.18 -2.10
C ALA A 75 15.56 35.58 -3.22
N ALA A 76 15.21 35.39 -4.49
CA ALA A 76 16.04 35.78 -5.63
C ALA A 76 16.02 37.31 -5.89
N THR A 77 14.90 37.98 -5.64
CA THR A 77 14.73 39.43 -5.83
C THR A 77 15.01 40.26 -4.57
N TYR A 78 15.20 39.61 -3.43
CA TYR A 78 15.45 40.28 -2.14
C TYR A 78 16.74 41.11 -2.19
N GLY A 79 16.63 42.41 -1.87
CA GLY A 79 17.75 43.36 -1.89
C GLY A 79 18.01 44.05 -3.24
N THR A 80 17.18 43.79 -4.27
CA THR A 80 17.18 44.57 -5.53
C THR A 80 16.16 45.72 -5.48
N GLU A 81 16.27 46.71 -6.37
CA GLU A 81 15.34 47.86 -6.44
C GLU A 81 13.87 47.45 -6.71
N GLN A 82 13.66 46.24 -7.25
CA GLN A 82 12.33 45.65 -7.52
C GLN A 82 11.92 44.61 -6.46
N GLY A 83 12.68 44.48 -5.37
CA GLY A 83 12.44 43.48 -4.34
C GLY A 83 11.28 43.85 -3.41
N ASP A 84 10.41 42.89 -3.16
CA ASP A 84 9.34 43.03 -2.17
C ASP A 84 9.91 43.21 -0.73
N PRO A 85 9.19 43.91 0.17
CA PRO A 85 9.54 44.02 1.58
C PRO A 85 9.75 42.66 2.27
N ILE A 86 10.60 42.64 3.31
CA ILE A 86 10.91 41.43 4.10
C ILE A 86 9.67 40.76 4.72
N GLU A 87 8.61 41.54 4.95
CA GLU A 87 7.32 41.10 5.49
C GLU A 87 6.70 39.97 4.66
N TYR A 88 6.83 40.02 3.32
CA TYR A 88 6.33 38.97 2.44
C TYR A 88 7.08 37.65 2.63
N GLY A 89 8.39 37.70 2.92
CA GLY A 89 9.19 36.53 3.26
C GLY A 89 8.69 35.85 4.54
N TYR A 90 8.44 36.63 5.59
CA TYR A 90 7.84 36.10 6.83
C TYR A 90 6.45 35.52 6.60
N PHE A 91 5.62 36.19 5.78
CA PHE A 91 4.30 35.69 5.42
C PHE A 91 4.38 34.32 4.74
N TYR A 92 5.21 34.16 3.70
CA TYR A 92 5.38 32.86 3.03
C TYR A 92 5.90 31.77 3.98
N ALA A 93 6.83 32.10 4.88
CA ALA A 93 7.34 31.15 5.86
C ALA A 93 6.25 30.66 6.84
N VAL A 94 5.42 31.58 7.36
CA VAL A 94 4.30 31.23 8.25
C VAL A 94 3.26 30.40 7.50
N VAL A 95 2.92 30.78 6.26
CA VAL A 95 1.98 30.01 5.42
C VAL A 95 2.52 28.58 5.19
N LEU A 96 3.82 28.42 4.87
CA LEU A 96 4.42 27.09 4.71
C LEU A 96 4.36 26.25 5.98
N PHE A 97 4.58 26.86 7.14
CA PHE A 97 4.47 26.18 8.43
C PHE A 97 3.05 25.69 8.68
N VAL A 98 2.05 26.56 8.52
CA VAL A 98 0.63 26.20 8.69
C VAL A 98 0.20 25.11 7.70
N MET A 99 0.55 25.26 6.42
CA MET A 99 0.24 24.26 5.40
C MET A 99 0.91 22.91 5.69
N SER A 100 2.11 22.90 6.27
CA SER A 100 2.80 21.67 6.65
C SER A 100 2.13 20.95 7.81
N ILE A 101 1.65 21.69 8.81
CA ILE A 101 0.86 21.11 9.92
C ILE A 101 -0.43 20.53 9.37
N GLU A 102 -1.18 21.31 8.58
CA GLU A 102 -2.46 20.90 8.02
C GLU A 102 -2.33 19.64 7.15
N GLN A 103 -1.29 19.57 6.31
CA GLN A 103 -1.04 18.39 5.49
C GLN A 103 -0.78 17.12 6.33
N ASN A 104 -0.04 17.25 7.44
CA ASN A 104 0.22 16.14 8.34
C ASN A 104 -1.03 15.70 9.10
N VAL A 105 -1.84 16.65 9.56
CA VAL A 105 -3.13 16.38 10.23
C VAL A 105 -4.08 15.68 9.27
N ALA A 106 -4.26 16.20 8.04
CA ALA A 106 -5.09 15.58 7.01
C ALA A 106 -4.63 14.15 6.68
N TYR A 107 -3.31 13.92 6.55
CA TYR A 107 -2.77 12.57 6.32
C TYR A 107 -3.08 11.61 7.48
N ARG A 108 -2.86 12.03 8.73
CA ARG A 108 -3.16 11.20 9.91
C ARG A 108 -4.65 10.91 10.04
N GLN A 109 -5.49 11.89 9.74
CA GLN A 109 -6.94 11.75 9.82
C GLN A 109 -7.46 10.81 8.73
N ARG A 110 -6.93 10.92 7.50
CA ARG A 110 -7.19 9.94 6.44
C ARG A 110 -6.81 8.54 6.89
N TRP A 111 -5.59 8.35 7.39
CA TRP A 111 -5.11 7.04 7.85
C TRP A 111 -6.02 6.45 8.93
N THR A 112 -6.43 7.25 9.90
CA THR A 112 -7.33 6.82 10.99
C THR A 112 -8.72 6.41 10.48
N HIS A 113 -9.28 7.15 9.53
CA HIS A 113 -10.55 6.78 8.90
C HIS A 113 -10.42 5.52 8.05
N ALA A 114 -9.34 5.37 7.28
CA ALA A 114 -9.08 4.19 6.47
C ALA A 114 -8.93 2.92 7.36
N GLN A 115 -8.18 3.04 8.47
CA GLN A 115 -8.06 2.01 9.50
C GLN A 115 -9.39 1.64 10.16
N SER A 116 -10.25 2.64 10.41
CA SER A 116 -11.60 2.41 10.91
C SER A 116 -12.42 1.60 9.92
N VAL A 117 -12.37 1.93 8.62
CA VAL A 117 -13.06 1.15 7.57
C VAL A 117 -12.53 -0.28 7.54
N LYS A 118 -11.20 -0.47 7.48
CA LYS A 118 -10.57 -1.80 7.51
C LYS A 118 -11.09 -2.65 8.66
N THR A 119 -11.06 -2.10 9.88
CA THR A 119 -11.49 -2.80 11.09
C THR A 119 -12.96 -3.20 11.01
N LEU A 120 -13.85 -2.27 10.59
CA LEU A 120 -15.28 -2.52 10.46
C LEU A 120 -15.60 -3.59 9.40
N VAL A 121 -14.94 -3.52 8.24
CA VAL A 121 -15.11 -4.52 7.17
C VAL A 121 -14.61 -5.88 7.64
N ARG A 122 -13.44 -5.92 8.31
CA ARG A 122 -12.85 -7.16 8.84
C ARG A 122 -13.79 -7.84 9.82
N THR A 123 -14.30 -7.10 10.81
CA THR A 123 -15.26 -7.63 11.78
C THR A 123 -16.52 -8.15 11.08
N SER A 124 -17.04 -7.42 10.09
CA SER A 124 -18.23 -7.85 9.33
C SER A 124 -18.00 -9.16 8.60
N TYR A 125 -16.89 -9.28 7.88
CA TYR A 125 -16.57 -10.48 7.10
C TYR A 125 -16.31 -11.68 8.02
N MET A 126 -15.54 -11.49 9.09
CA MET A 126 -15.30 -12.55 10.07
C MET A 126 -16.61 -13.05 10.68
N THR A 127 -17.48 -12.16 11.15
CA THR A 127 -18.77 -12.54 11.75
C THR A 127 -19.71 -13.16 10.72
N ALA A 128 -19.78 -12.63 9.49
CA ALA A 128 -20.63 -13.18 8.43
C ALA A 128 -20.19 -14.59 7.99
N ILE A 129 -18.88 -14.82 7.84
CA ILE A 129 -18.31 -16.13 7.52
C ILE A 129 -18.58 -17.11 8.67
N TYR A 130 -18.39 -16.68 9.93
CA TYR A 130 -18.67 -17.50 11.11
C TYR A 130 -20.14 -17.90 11.22
N GLN A 131 -21.06 -16.95 11.01
CA GLN A 131 -22.49 -17.23 11.02
C GLN A 131 -22.90 -18.16 9.88
N LYS A 132 -22.33 -17.97 8.69
CA LYS A 132 -22.59 -18.86 7.55
C LYS A 132 -22.06 -20.26 7.81
N LEU A 133 -20.90 -20.38 8.44
CA LEU A 133 -20.30 -21.65 8.87
C LEU A 133 -21.22 -22.46 9.78
N LEU A 134 -21.85 -21.81 10.76
CA LEU A 134 -22.78 -22.45 11.68
C LEU A 134 -24.09 -22.89 11.01
N ALA A 135 -24.44 -22.29 9.87
CA ALA A 135 -25.67 -22.56 9.12
C ALA A 135 -25.45 -23.44 7.88
N LEU A 136 -24.25 -23.99 7.66
CA LEU A 136 -23.96 -24.90 6.55
C LEU A 136 -24.59 -26.28 6.77
N SER A 137 -25.13 -26.87 5.70
CA SER A 137 -25.55 -28.27 5.71
C SER A 137 -24.34 -29.21 5.81
N ASN A 138 -24.56 -30.44 6.25
CA ASN A 138 -23.50 -31.45 6.35
C ASN A 138 -22.80 -31.72 5.00
N ASP A 139 -23.55 -31.74 3.89
CA ASP A 139 -23.01 -31.91 2.54
C ASP A 139 -22.07 -30.76 2.13
N ALA A 140 -22.47 -29.52 2.43
CA ALA A 140 -21.62 -28.37 2.16
C ALA A 140 -20.40 -28.35 3.10
N ARG A 141 -20.55 -28.84 4.33
CA ARG A 141 -19.45 -28.96 5.31
C ARG A 141 -18.44 -30.05 4.95
N GLN A 142 -18.83 -31.09 4.21
CA GLN A 142 -17.88 -32.04 3.61
C GLN A 142 -17.10 -31.43 2.44
N LYS A 143 -17.70 -30.47 1.72
CA LYS A 143 -17.06 -29.80 0.59
C LYS A 143 -16.03 -28.73 1.02
N TYR A 144 -16.23 -28.12 2.18
CA TYR A 144 -15.34 -27.10 2.73
C TYR A 144 -14.63 -27.61 3.98
N ASP A 145 -13.32 -27.86 3.89
CA ASP A 145 -12.50 -28.20 5.04
C ASP A 145 -12.51 -27.06 6.09
N LEU A 146 -12.64 -27.43 7.37
CA LEU A 146 -12.69 -26.48 8.48
C LEU A 146 -11.43 -25.60 8.53
N GLY A 147 -10.26 -26.16 8.21
CA GLY A 147 -9.00 -25.41 8.15
C GLY A 147 -9.02 -24.36 7.03
N SER A 148 -9.57 -24.70 5.87
CA SER A 148 -9.73 -23.77 4.75
C SER A 148 -10.67 -22.60 5.10
N VAL A 149 -11.76 -22.83 5.83
CA VAL A 149 -12.67 -21.73 6.20
C VAL A 149 -12.09 -20.83 7.30
N VAL A 150 -11.32 -21.39 8.24
CA VAL A 150 -10.59 -20.58 9.22
C VAL A 150 -9.56 -19.69 8.53
N THR A 151 -8.87 -20.20 7.50
CA THR A 151 -7.98 -19.40 6.65
C THR A 151 -8.73 -18.27 5.93
N HIS A 152 -9.86 -18.58 5.30
CA HIS A 152 -10.70 -17.54 4.66
C HIS A 152 -11.15 -16.46 5.65
N MET A 153 -11.52 -16.86 6.86
CA MET A 153 -11.96 -15.95 7.92
C MET A 153 -10.83 -15.07 8.44
N SER A 154 -9.60 -15.59 8.55
CA SER A 154 -8.51 -14.90 9.25
C SER A 154 -7.52 -14.19 8.33
N ILE A 155 -7.08 -14.86 7.25
CA ILE A 155 -6.03 -14.41 6.35
C ILE A 155 -6.63 -13.70 5.14
N ASP A 156 -7.60 -14.31 4.47
CA ASP A 156 -8.15 -13.71 3.25
C ASP A 156 -9.00 -12.49 3.54
N SER A 157 -9.77 -12.52 4.63
CA SER A 157 -10.50 -11.32 5.09
C SER A 157 -9.54 -10.18 5.40
N GLU A 158 -8.38 -10.47 5.99
CA GLU A 158 -7.37 -9.46 6.28
C GLU A 158 -6.81 -8.86 4.99
N ASN A 159 -6.36 -9.71 4.06
CA ASN A 159 -5.82 -9.26 2.77
C ASN A 159 -6.82 -8.38 2.01
N VAL A 160 -8.10 -8.77 1.96
CA VAL A 160 -9.15 -7.96 1.31
C VAL A 160 -9.39 -6.65 2.07
N THR A 161 -9.28 -6.63 3.39
CA THR A 161 -9.50 -5.41 4.17
C THR A 161 -8.34 -4.42 4.08
N THR A 162 -7.10 -4.90 3.86
CA THR A 162 -5.93 -4.05 3.62
C THR A 162 -6.10 -3.15 2.39
N PHE A 163 -6.79 -3.64 1.34
CA PHE A 163 -7.15 -2.80 0.18
C PHE A 163 -7.94 -1.53 0.57
N PHE A 164 -8.84 -1.61 1.55
CA PHE A 164 -9.61 -0.43 1.98
C PHE A 164 -8.76 0.58 2.76
N GLU A 165 -7.68 0.12 3.40
CA GLU A 165 -6.75 0.97 4.14
C GLU A 165 -5.76 1.67 3.20
N GLU A 166 -5.09 0.90 2.36
CA GLU A 166 -3.93 1.35 1.58
C GLU A 166 -4.38 1.85 0.20
N ASP A 167 -4.94 0.97 -0.63
CA ASP A 167 -5.10 1.24 -2.06
C ASP A 167 -6.34 2.06 -2.41
N SER A 168 -7.42 1.96 -1.63
CA SER A 168 -8.75 2.42 -2.08
C SER A 168 -8.83 3.92 -2.38
N GLN A 169 -8.09 4.75 -1.64
CA GLN A 169 -8.04 6.20 -1.83
C GLN A 169 -6.95 6.60 -2.83
N ASP A 170 -5.83 5.88 -2.84
CA ASP A 170 -4.69 6.15 -3.71
C ASP A 170 -5.02 5.87 -5.17
N MET A 171 -5.87 4.86 -5.44
CA MET A 171 -6.26 4.46 -6.78
C MET A 171 -6.91 5.58 -7.61
N TRP A 172 -7.62 6.53 -6.98
CA TRP A 172 -8.21 7.68 -7.66
C TRP A 172 -7.43 8.98 -7.43
N SER A 173 -6.79 9.14 -6.26
CA SER A 173 -6.05 10.35 -5.89
C SER A 173 -4.74 10.47 -6.68
N ASP A 174 -3.94 9.40 -6.74
CA ASP A 174 -2.61 9.42 -7.35
C ASP A 174 -2.62 9.82 -8.84
N PRO A 175 -3.53 9.31 -9.70
CA PRO A 175 -3.62 9.76 -11.08
C PRO A 175 -3.90 11.26 -11.21
N ILE A 176 -4.77 11.81 -10.35
CA ILE A 176 -5.10 13.24 -10.35
C ILE A 176 -3.88 14.04 -9.91
N HIS A 177 -3.19 13.61 -8.86
CA HIS A 177 -1.96 14.21 -8.37
C HIS A 177 -0.87 14.26 -9.45
N ILE A 178 -0.69 13.16 -10.19
CA ILE A 178 0.28 13.07 -11.30
C ILE A 178 -0.04 14.07 -12.40
N VAL A 179 -1.31 14.14 -12.83
CA VAL A 179 -1.73 15.05 -13.91
C VAL A 179 -1.51 16.51 -13.53
N ILE A 180 -1.90 16.92 -12.31
CA ILE A 180 -1.73 18.30 -11.85
C ILE A 180 -0.25 18.63 -11.67
N SER A 181 0.54 17.71 -11.10
CA SER A 181 1.99 17.90 -10.92
C SER A 181 2.70 18.06 -12.27
N LEU A 182 2.32 17.27 -13.26
CA LEU A 182 2.86 17.36 -14.61
C LEU A 182 2.49 18.70 -15.27
N PHE A 183 1.25 19.15 -15.12
CA PHE A 183 0.82 20.46 -15.62
C PHE A 183 1.63 21.61 -14.99
N MET A 184 1.86 21.56 -13.68
CA MET A 184 2.69 22.55 -12.99
C MET A 184 4.14 22.51 -13.46
N LEU A 185 4.71 21.31 -13.66
CA LEU A 185 6.06 21.13 -14.16
C LEU A 185 6.21 21.67 -15.59
N TYR A 186 5.24 21.40 -16.46
CA TYR A 186 5.19 21.94 -17.81
C TYR A 186 5.11 23.47 -17.82
N ARG A 187 4.35 24.08 -16.91
CA ARG A 187 4.33 25.56 -16.78
C ARG A 187 5.66 26.16 -16.36
N LEU A 188 6.49 25.41 -15.64
CA LEU A 188 7.78 25.90 -15.14
C LEU A 188 8.92 25.72 -16.16
N LEU A 189 8.95 24.58 -16.85
CA LEU A 189 10.09 24.16 -17.71
C LEU A 189 9.72 24.01 -19.19
N GLY A 190 8.45 24.22 -19.56
CA GLY A 190 7.95 24.05 -20.92
C GLY A 190 8.11 22.62 -21.44
N TRP A 191 8.49 22.49 -22.71
CA TRP A 191 8.65 21.20 -23.39
C TRP A 191 9.76 20.31 -22.80
N SER A 192 10.76 20.91 -22.14
CA SER A 192 11.84 20.18 -21.47
C SER A 192 11.34 19.25 -20.36
N ALA A 193 10.21 19.58 -19.72
CA ALA A 193 9.57 18.73 -18.72
C ALA A 193 9.15 17.36 -19.27
N LEU A 194 8.77 17.28 -20.55
CA LEU A 194 8.33 16.02 -21.17
C LEU A 194 9.48 15.03 -21.32
N ALA A 195 10.72 15.49 -21.49
CA ALA A 195 11.88 14.60 -21.53
C ALA A 195 12.03 13.82 -20.21
N GLY A 196 11.81 14.48 -19.07
CA GLY A 196 11.77 13.83 -17.76
C GLY A 196 10.65 12.80 -17.63
N VAL A 197 9.45 13.10 -18.14
CA VAL A 197 8.31 12.16 -18.15
C VAL A 197 8.62 10.90 -18.95
N VAL A 198 9.27 11.04 -20.11
CA VAL A 198 9.67 9.89 -20.94
C VAL A 198 10.60 8.96 -20.17
N VAL A 199 11.57 9.52 -19.41
CA VAL A 199 12.45 8.73 -18.54
C VAL A 199 11.66 8.02 -17.44
N MET A 200 10.74 8.70 -16.76
CA MET A 200 9.88 8.07 -15.75
C MET A 200 9.05 6.91 -16.32
N LEU A 201 8.43 7.13 -17.49
CA LEU A 201 7.62 6.11 -18.17
C LEU A 201 8.48 4.93 -18.67
N ALA A 202 9.74 5.16 -19.03
CA ALA A 202 10.67 4.09 -19.40
C ALA A 202 11.18 3.29 -18.19
N CYS A 203 11.42 3.95 -17.05
CA CYS A 203 11.87 3.28 -15.82
C CYS A 203 10.79 2.44 -15.14
N THR A 204 9.52 2.90 -15.19
CA THR A 204 8.36 2.22 -14.56
C THR A 204 8.21 0.74 -14.97
N PRO A 205 8.20 0.36 -16.26
CA PRO A 205 8.07 -1.04 -16.67
C PRO A 205 9.29 -1.88 -16.27
N ILE A 206 10.50 -1.31 -16.25
CA ILE A 206 11.72 -2.02 -15.82
C ILE A 206 11.58 -2.41 -14.34
N MET A 207 11.19 -1.45 -13.49
CA MET A 207 10.92 -1.71 -12.06
C MET A 207 9.81 -2.74 -11.87
N SER A 208 8.71 -2.63 -12.62
CA SER A 208 7.60 -3.59 -12.56
C SER A 208 8.03 -5.01 -12.94
N ARG A 209 8.83 -5.18 -14.00
CA ARG A 209 9.37 -6.49 -14.41
C ARG A 209 10.26 -7.10 -13.33
N ILE A 210 11.13 -6.31 -12.69
CA ILE A 210 11.95 -6.78 -11.56
C ILE A 210 11.04 -7.23 -10.41
N GLY A 211 10.01 -6.45 -10.07
CA GLY A 211 9.02 -6.81 -9.05
C GLY A 211 8.29 -8.12 -9.35
N GLN A 212 7.89 -8.33 -10.61
CA GLN A 212 7.26 -9.60 -11.05
C GLN A 212 8.21 -10.79 -10.90
N ILE A 213 9.50 -10.62 -11.22
CA ILE A 213 10.52 -11.68 -11.05
C ILE A 213 10.68 -12.01 -9.56
N ILE A 214 10.76 -11.01 -8.69
CA ILE A 214 10.82 -11.19 -7.23
C ILE A 214 9.58 -11.95 -6.77
N GLY A 215 8.39 -11.55 -7.21
CA GLY A 215 7.12 -12.22 -6.86
C GLY A 215 7.09 -13.68 -7.28
N ALA A 216 7.48 -13.99 -8.52
CA ALA A 216 7.54 -15.37 -9.02
C ALA A 216 8.54 -16.23 -8.22
N ARG A 217 9.72 -15.68 -7.91
CA ARG A 217 10.73 -16.35 -7.08
C ARG A 217 10.29 -16.52 -5.62
N SER A 218 9.56 -15.55 -5.07
CA SER A 218 8.99 -15.64 -3.72
C SER A 218 7.96 -16.77 -3.62
N LYS A 219 7.15 -16.99 -4.68
CA LYS A 219 6.24 -18.14 -4.75
C LYS A 219 7.00 -19.47 -4.76
N LEU A 220 8.10 -19.56 -5.51
CA LEU A 220 8.96 -20.75 -5.51
C LEU A 220 9.63 -20.97 -4.14
N LEU A 221 10.08 -19.90 -3.49
CA LEU A 221 10.65 -19.94 -2.14
C LEU A 221 9.66 -20.49 -1.11
N MET A 222 8.37 -20.14 -1.21
CA MET A 222 7.33 -20.71 -0.33
C MET A 222 7.24 -22.23 -0.51
N SER A 223 7.27 -22.74 -1.74
CA SER A 223 7.27 -24.19 -1.99
C SER A 223 8.47 -24.92 -1.36
N TYR A 224 9.68 -24.34 -1.42
CA TYR A 224 10.85 -24.93 -0.76
C TYR A 224 10.77 -24.87 0.77
N ARG A 225 10.19 -23.81 1.33
CA ARG A 225 9.93 -23.71 2.77
C ARG A 225 8.93 -24.77 3.22
N ASP A 226 7.87 -25.00 2.44
CA ASP A 226 6.89 -26.05 2.70
C ASP A 226 7.53 -27.44 2.67
N GLN A 227 8.39 -27.71 1.68
CA GLN A 227 9.16 -28.95 1.61
C GLN A 227 10.03 -29.16 2.86
N ARG A 228 10.76 -28.11 3.29
CA ARG A 228 11.60 -28.16 4.50
C ARG A 228 10.77 -28.40 5.76
N MET A 229 9.65 -27.69 5.90
CA MET A 229 8.73 -27.85 7.04
C MET A 229 8.11 -29.25 7.06
N GLY A 230 7.77 -29.82 5.90
CA GLY A 230 7.29 -31.19 5.77
C GLY A 230 8.28 -32.21 6.33
N ILE A 231 9.54 -32.15 5.88
CA ILE A 231 10.62 -33.05 6.37
C ILE A 231 10.82 -32.88 7.89
N MET A 232 10.82 -31.62 8.37
CA MET A 232 10.98 -31.35 9.80
C MET A 232 9.82 -31.93 10.62
N ASN A 233 8.59 -31.86 10.11
CA ASN A 233 7.42 -32.42 10.77
C ASN A 233 7.47 -33.95 10.82
N GLU A 234 7.91 -34.62 9.74
CA GLU A 234 8.13 -36.07 9.71
C GLU A 234 9.15 -36.51 10.77
N VAL A 235 10.27 -35.79 10.89
CA VAL A 235 11.32 -36.09 11.87
C VAL A 235 10.84 -35.89 13.30
N ILE A 236 10.11 -34.81 13.59
CA ILE A 236 9.60 -34.53 14.94
C ILE A 236 8.54 -35.56 15.34
N THR A 237 7.62 -35.89 14.43
CA THR A 237 6.58 -36.89 14.68
C THR A 237 7.19 -38.28 14.90
N GLY A 238 8.24 -38.63 14.15
CA GLY A 238 8.95 -39.91 14.23
C GLY A 238 10.18 -39.94 15.15
N ILE A 239 10.35 -38.98 16.07
CA ILE A 239 11.64 -38.72 16.73
C ILE A 239 12.21 -39.93 17.49
N ARG A 240 11.35 -40.79 18.07
CA ARG A 240 11.78 -41.99 18.80
C ARG A 240 12.49 -42.99 17.88
N VAL A 241 11.96 -43.20 16.67
CA VAL A 241 12.56 -44.11 15.67
C VAL A 241 13.87 -43.53 15.16
N VAL A 242 13.90 -42.24 14.84
CA VAL A 242 15.13 -41.56 14.39
C VAL A 242 16.26 -41.70 15.42
N LYS A 243 15.95 -41.54 16.71
CA LYS A 243 16.89 -41.73 17.83
C LYS A 243 17.33 -43.19 18.00
N MET A 244 16.41 -44.14 17.88
CA MET A 244 16.69 -45.57 18.02
C MET A 244 17.69 -46.07 16.98
N TYR A 245 17.64 -45.52 15.75
CA TYR A 245 18.55 -45.88 14.65
C TYR A 245 19.73 -44.92 14.48
N ALA A 246 19.91 -43.92 15.35
CA ALA A 246 20.95 -42.89 15.25
C ALA A 246 20.96 -42.17 13.87
N TRP A 247 19.78 -41.91 13.30
CA TRP A 247 19.61 -41.29 11.98
C TRP A 247 19.59 -39.75 12.02
N GLU A 248 19.99 -39.11 13.13
CA GLU A 248 19.87 -37.65 13.24
C GLU A 248 20.70 -36.91 12.19
N LEU A 249 21.94 -37.34 11.98
CA LEU A 249 22.86 -36.70 11.04
C LEU A 249 22.36 -36.76 9.58
N PRO A 250 21.94 -37.91 9.04
CA PRO A 250 21.32 -37.98 7.71
C PRO A 250 20.11 -37.05 7.53
N PHE A 251 19.21 -36.99 8.52
CA PHE A 251 18.04 -36.10 8.45
C PHE A 251 18.42 -34.63 8.48
N ILE A 252 19.37 -34.24 9.34
CA ILE A 252 19.92 -32.88 9.38
C ILE A 252 20.54 -32.50 8.03
N GLN A 253 21.34 -33.39 7.43
CA GLN A 253 21.93 -33.17 6.11
C GLN A 253 20.86 -33.00 5.04
N ARG A 254 19.80 -33.81 5.05
CA ARG A 254 18.67 -33.69 4.13
C ARG A 254 17.96 -32.33 4.26
N ILE A 255 17.69 -31.88 5.49
CA ILE A 255 17.08 -30.57 5.76
C ILE A 255 18.01 -29.43 5.30
N ASN A 256 19.31 -29.54 5.60
CA ASN A 256 20.30 -28.54 5.20
C ASN A 256 20.48 -28.48 3.69
N ASN A 257 20.36 -29.59 2.96
CA ASN A 257 20.40 -29.58 1.51
C ASN A 257 19.26 -28.72 0.91
N VAL A 258 18.04 -28.84 1.42
CA VAL A 258 16.90 -27.99 0.99
C VAL A 258 17.18 -26.53 1.34
N ARG A 259 17.60 -26.25 2.59
CA ARG A 259 17.86 -24.87 3.04
C ARG A 259 18.99 -24.21 2.25
N ILE A 260 20.14 -24.86 2.13
CA ILE A 260 21.35 -24.24 1.55
C ILE A 260 21.24 -24.17 0.03
N LYS A 261 20.85 -25.27 -0.64
CA LYS A 261 20.88 -25.32 -2.10
C LYS A 261 19.67 -24.66 -2.76
N LEU A 262 18.51 -24.65 -2.08
CA LEU A 262 17.26 -24.16 -2.68
C LEU A 262 16.81 -22.84 -2.06
N GLU A 263 16.64 -22.77 -0.73
CA GLU A 263 16.12 -21.56 -0.08
C GLU A 263 17.12 -20.40 -0.12
N LEU A 264 18.36 -20.61 0.36
CA LEU A 264 19.34 -19.54 0.49
C LEU A 264 19.77 -18.95 -0.85
N ASP A 265 19.85 -19.77 -1.91
CA ASP A 265 20.13 -19.28 -3.27
C ASP A 265 19.06 -18.30 -3.76
N ILE A 266 17.78 -18.66 -3.62
CA ILE A 266 16.67 -17.77 -4.01
C ILE A 266 16.61 -16.53 -3.13
N ILE A 267 16.78 -16.68 -1.81
CA ILE A 267 16.79 -15.54 -0.88
C ILE A 267 17.90 -14.56 -1.25
N GLY A 268 19.11 -15.05 -1.52
CA GLY A 268 20.24 -14.22 -1.94
C GLY A 268 19.95 -13.48 -3.24
N LYS A 269 19.47 -14.18 -4.26
CA LYS A 269 19.09 -13.59 -5.55
C LYS A 269 17.96 -12.56 -5.42
N ASN A 270 16.94 -12.84 -4.60
CA ASN A 270 15.85 -11.90 -4.35
C ASN A 270 16.33 -10.67 -3.58
N ASN A 271 17.21 -10.82 -2.59
CA ASN A 271 17.77 -9.68 -1.86
C ASN A 271 18.57 -8.76 -2.78
N VAL A 272 19.36 -9.31 -3.72
CA VAL A 272 20.08 -8.50 -4.72
C VAL A 272 19.10 -7.75 -5.62
N LEU A 273 18.06 -8.42 -6.14
CA LEU A 273 17.04 -7.75 -6.95
C LEU A 273 16.27 -6.68 -6.16
N SER A 274 15.93 -6.94 -4.90
CA SER A 274 15.31 -5.96 -4.01
C SER A 274 16.22 -4.76 -3.76
N ALA A 275 17.51 -4.98 -3.57
CA ALA A 275 18.49 -3.90 -3.42
C ALA A 275 18.59 -3.04 -4.69
N ILE A 276 18.60 -3.67 -5.87
CA ILE A 276 18.54 -2.96 -7.15
C ILE A 276 17.26 -2.14 -7.27
N LEU A 277 16.11 -2.72 -6.91
CA LEU A 277 14.82 -2.02 -6.99
C LEU A 277 14.79 -0.79 -6.08
N HIS A 278 15.17 -0.93 -4.81
CA HIS A 278 15.23 0.18 -3.85
C HIS A 278 16.23 1.26 -4.28
N SER A 279 17.40 0.85 -4.77
CA SER A 279 18.42 1.79 -5.27
C SER A 279 17.91 2.53 -6.52
N SER A 280 17.21 1.83 -7.40
CA SER A 280 16.62 2.42 -8.61
C SER A 280 15.56 3.47 -8.25
N THR A 281 14.74 3.23 -7.23
CA THR A 281 13.75 4.22 -6.76
C THR A 281 14.39 5.52 -6.30
N ALA A 282 15.58 5.45 -5.67
CA ALA A 282 16.34 6.65 -5.31
C ALA A 282 17.05 7.31 -6.51
N LEU A 283 17.47 6.53 -7.51
CA LEU A 283 18.21 7.02 -8.69
C LEU A 283 17.31 7.65 -9.75
N VAL A 284 16.07 7.17 -9.92
CA VAL A 284 15.15 7.66 -10.96
C VAL A 284 14.91 9.19 -10.88
N PRO A 285 14.62 9.80 -9.71
CA PRO A 285 14.46 11.24 -9.62
C PRO A 285 15.70 12.02 -10.07
N LEU A 286 16.91 11.50 -9.79
CA LEU A 286 18.17 12.12 -10.21
C LEU A 286 18.36 12.04 -11.74
N MET A 287 18.05 10.89 -12.34
CA MET A 287 18.07 10.73 -13.80
C MET A 287 17.07 11.66 -14.48
N VAL A 288 15.86 11.75 -13.95
CA VAL A 288 14.81 12.65 -14.45
C VAL A 288 15.28 14.10 -14.37
N LEU A 289 15.86 14.51 -13.24
CA LEU A 289 16.39 15.85 -13.02
C LEU A 289 17.50 16.17 -14.02
N PHE A 290 18.47 15.27 -14.20
CA PHE A 290 19.57 15.45 -15.14
C PHE A 290 19.09 15.60 -16.59
N VAL A 291 18.18 14.74 -17.04
CA VAL A 291 17.64 14.80 -18.41
C VAL A 291 16.79 16.06 -18.62
N THR A 292 15.96 16.42 -17.63
CA THR A 292 15.09 17.61 -17.72
C THR A 292 15.91 18.90 -17.79
N PHE A 293 16.92 19.07 -16.92
CA PHE A 293 17.77 20.26 -16.96
C PHE A 293 18.76 20.25 -18.13
N GLY A 294 19.26 19.07 -18.52
CA GLY A 294 20.12 18.92 -19.69
C GLY A 294 19.40 19.34 -20.97
N THR A 295 18.16 18.86 -21.17
CA THR A 295 17.33 19.30 -22.30
C THR A 295 16.95 20.77 -22.20
N TYR A 296 16.60 21.27 -21.01
CA TYR A 296 16.33 22.68 -20.80
C TYR A 296 17.52 23.56 -21.25
N SER A 297 18.74 23.25 -20.82
CA SER A 297 19.96 24.00 -21.20
C SER A 297 20.23 23.97 -22.71
N LEU A 298 19.93 22.86 -23.38
CA LEU A 298 20.10 22.73 -24.84
C LEU A 298 19.05 23.52 -25.63
N PHE A 299 17.78 23.53 -25.17
CA PHE A 299 16.68 24.20 -25.86
C PHE A 299 16.54 25.70 -25.52
N ASP A 300 17.00 26.15 -24.35
CA ASP A 300 16.99 27.56 -23.94
C ASP A 300 17.90 28.42 -24.85
N ASN A 301 18.92 27.82 -25.46
CA ASN A 301 19.77 28.48 -26.47
C ASN A 301 19.12 28.59 -27.87
N VAL A 302 17.99 27.91 -28.12
CA VAL A 302 17.36 27.81 -29.45
C VAL A 302 15.96 28.43 -29.50
N SER A 303 15.34 28.73 -28.35
CA SER A 303 13.95 29.21 -28.25
C SER A 303 13.80 30.57 -27.56
N ARG A 304 14.56 31.57 -28.01
CA ARG A 304 14.20 32.99 -27.87
C ARG A 304 13.53 33.51 -29.13
#